data_AF-I0I7G8-F1
#
_entry.id   AF-I0I7G8-F1
#
_cell.length_a   1.000
_cell.length_b   1.000
_cell.length_c   1.000
_cell.angle_alpha   90.00
_cell.angle_beta   90.00
_cell.angle_gamma   90.00
#
_symmetry.space_group_name_H-M   'P 1'
#
loop_
_entity.id
_entity.type
_entity.pdbx_description
1 polymer ?
#
loop_
_entity_poly.entity_id
_entity_poly.type
_entity_poly.pdbx_seq_one_letter_code
_entity_poly.pdbx_strand_id
1 'polypeptide(L)'
;MANPEDFEIIPDEPSEPPLPSRSRLWLWVGGAVVLFIFAFAVGVGWATLADRLGPGAATEAPVVAVTSQPGRTPTVEVTQTGAASSEQTPTPEVTPSPIPASPTPTPSPTATEPPPTRVCPVPLDGQFTVLFDPGALGCPAAPTAIVWAAYERFERGAMLWRSDTNLTYILYNDGTWELSNLAWDGREIPTRGEPPPGLYRPERGFGYVWGVRDDVFARLGWATMPEKGFCAAVQSFEQGFALASAAVPSCTPENLYNHVFDPDWRPLLFTLIHGGRWRSAETTWVPSAAPSTPSPVALLTATPTTTTATDTSTRPVQHGVFTARRGQPIALDGRLDDWSGAWYPISAVVQGREEWTGPSDLSAAFQVMWAPEGLYLAIAVNDDVLRAGPDGSDMWQGDGIEVHFDRLLAEDFFDARANDDDTQIGLTPNATFVYLRGYRWLPPAAEARFDPPGAVTTGPGQYSIEALIPWLYFDISPTELLPGMRFGFNVSVNDNDGDVPAQQTVISSSPARTTYNNPTEWGTLVLGN
;
A
#
# COMPACT_ATOMS: atom_id res chain seq x y z
N MET A 1 -11.72 -45.53 55.11
CA MET A 1 -11.30 -45.88 56.49
C MET A 1 -9.81 -46.16 56.46
N ALA A 2 -9.02 -45.20 56.93
CA ALA A 2 -7.73 -45.35 57.61
C ALA A 2 -7.35 -43.95 58.13
N ASN A 3 -6.75 -43.92 59.32
CA ASN A 3 -6.72 -42.84 60.32
C ASN A 3 -5.72 -41.70 59.97
N PRO A 4 -5.96 -40.43 60.37
CA PRO A 4 -5.11 -39.30 60.04
C PRO A 4 -4.25 -38.88 61.25
N GLU A 5 -3.07 -39.46 61.43
CA GLU A 5 -2.05 -38.96 62.38
C GLU A 5 -0.69 -39.45 61.88
N ASP A 6 -0.09 -38.72 60.93
CA ASP A 6 1.34 -38.83 60.56
C ASP A 6 1.71 -37.55 59.77
N PHE A 7 1.94 -36.45 60.48
CA PHE A 7 2.71 -35.33 59.96
C PHE A 7 3.76 -34.91 60.99
N GLU A 8 5.01 -35.21 60.64
CA GLU A 8 6.24 -34.84 61.33
C GLU A 8 6.37 -33.32 61.41
N ILE A 9 6.59 -32.82 62.62
CA ILE A 9 6.87 -31.42 62.93
C ILE A 9 8.37 -31.18 62.66
N ILE A 10 8.68 -30.43 61.60
CA ILE A 10 10.03 -29.89 61.34
C ILE A 10 10.17 -28.56 62.11
N PRO A 11 11.25 -28.35 62.88
CA PRO A 11 11.44 -27.15 63.71
C PRO A 11 11.81 -25.91 62.87
N ASP A 12 11.29 -24.75 63.30
CA ASP A 12 11.59 -23.41 62.76
C ASP A 12 13.09 -23.06 62.86
N GLU A 13 13.69 -22.66 61.74
CA GLU A 13 14.98 -21.96 61.72
C GLU A 13 14.83 -20.47 62.07
N PRO A 14 15.82 -19.86 62.75
CA PRO A 14 15.76 -18.46 63.15
C PRO A 14 15.97 -17.52 61.94
N SER A 15 15.05 -16.57 61.78
CA SER A 15 15.08 -15.49 60.80
C SER A 15 16.37 -14.65 60.88
N GLU A 16 17.09 -14.52 59.75
CA GLU A 16 18.19 -13.56 59.57
C GLU A 16 17.71 -12.10 59.76
N PRO A 17 18.59 -11.19 60.26
CA PRO A 17 18.25 -9.78 60.42
C PRO A 17 18.23 -9.04 59.06
N PRO A 18 17.38 -8.01 58.90
CA PRO A 18 17.27 -7.29 57.63
C PRO A 18 18.53 -6.46 57.33
N LEU A 19 19.04 -6.57 56.11
CA LEU A 19 20.11 -5.73 55.57
C LEU A 19 19.65 -4.26 55.45
N PRO A 20 20.54 -3.27 55.68
CA PRO A 20 20.17 -1.86 55.65
C PRO A 20 19.85 -1.40 54.23
N SER A 21 18.72 -0.70 54.07
CA SER A 21 18.26 -0.16 52.79
C SER A 21 19.26 0.85 52.23
N ARG A 22 19.95 0.49 51.14
CA ARG A 22 20.70 1.45 50.32
C ARG A 22 19.73 2.47 49.72
N SER A 23 19.91 3.74 50.06
CA SER A 23 19.05 4.84 49.60
C SER A 23 19.07 4.96 48.08
N ARG A 24 17.88 4.98 47.47
CA ARG A 24 17.64 5.20 46.03
C ARG A 24 17.91 6.65 45.59
N LEU A 25 18.84 7.36 46.23
CA LEU A 25 19.13 8.76 45.92
C LEU A 25 19.88 8.90 44.58
N TRP A 26 20.69 7.90 44.21
CA TRP A 26 21.50 7.90 42.98
C TRP A 26 20.68 7.79 41.69
N LEU A 27 19.54 7.08 41.72
CA LEU A 27 18.63 6.96 40.58
C LEU A 27 17.90 8.28 40.28
N TRP A 28 17.59 9.06 41.31
CA TRP A 28 16.97 10.39 41.15
C TRP A 28 17.97 11.45 40.67
N VAL A 29 19.23 11.40 41.13
CA VAL A 29 20.28 12.30 40.64
C VAL A 29 20.64 12.01 39.18
N GLY A 30 20.72 10.72 38.79
CA GLY A 30 20.95 10.33 37.39
C GLY A 30 19.81 10.75 36.45
N GLY A 31 18.56 10.53 36.86
CA GLY A 31 17.38 10.96 36.10
C GLY A 31 17.28 12.48 35.97
N ALA A 32 17.57 13.23 37.05
CA ALA A 32 17.56 14.69 37.03
C ALA A 32 18.66 15.27 36.13
N VAL A 33 19.86 14.67 36.09
CA VAL A 33 20.96 15.11 35.21
C VAL A 33 20.65 14.84 33.74
N VAL A 34 20.06 13.69 33.40
CA VAL A 34 19.65 13.38 32.02
C VAL A 34 18.51 14.30 31.57
N LEU A 35 17.54 14.58 32.44
CA LEU A 35 16.46 15.54 32.16
C LEU A 35 17.00 16.97 31.98
N PHE A 36 18.00 17.37 32.77
CA PHE A 36 18.64 18.68 32.63
C PHE A 36 19.47 18.80 31.35
N ILE A 37 20.19 17.75 30.96
CA ILE A 37 20.95 17.70 29.69
C ILE A 37 19.98 17.75 28.50
N PHE A 38 18.87 17.02 28.56
CA PHE A 38 17.84 17.04 27.52
C PHE A 38 17.13 18.40 27.43
N ALA A 39 16.74 18.99 28.57
CA ALA A 39 16.14 20.32 28.62
C ALA A 39 17.12 21.44 28.18
N PHE A 40 18.41 21.30 28.47
CA PHE A 40 19.44 22.23 28.00
C PHE A 40 19.71 22.08 26.50
N ALA A 41 19.73 20.85 25.96
CA ALA A 41 19.87 20.61 24.52
C ALA A 41 18.67 21.12 23.72
N VAL A 42 17.45 20.90 24.21
CA VAL A 42 16.21 21.43 23.62
C VAL A 42 16.15 22.97 23.75
N GLY A 43 16.59 23.53 24.89
CA GLY A 43 16.64 24.97 25.11
C GLY A 43 17.66 25.71 24.23
N VAL A 44 18.85 25.11 24.02
CA VAL A 44 19.86 25.65 23.09
C VAL A 44 19.42 25.50 21.64
N GLY A 45 18.72 24.41 21.30
CA GLY A 45 18.06 24.24 19.99
C GLY A 45 16.95 25.26 19.72
N TRP A 46 16.16 25.61 20.74
CA TRP A 46 15.08 26.60 20.60
C TRP A 46 15.60 28.03 20.54
N ALA A 47 16.63 28.37 21.32
CA ALA A 47 17.26 29.69 21.28
C ALA A 47 17.98 29.96 19.94
N THR A 48 18.59 28.93 19.34
CA THR A 48 19.23 29.06 18.02
C THR A 48 18.22 29.10 16.85
N LEU A 49 17.01 28.57 17.04
CA LEU A 49 15.90 28.68 16.09
C LEU A 49 15.16 30.03 16.22
N ALA A 50 14.96 30.53 17.44
CA ALA A 50 14.33 31.83 17.69
C ALA A 50 15.20 33.01 17.24
N ASP A 51 16.53 32.92 17.32
CA ASP A 51 17.44 33.95 16.79
C ASP A 51 17.51 33.95 15.25
N ARG A 52 17.12 32.85 14.58
CA ARG A 52 17.05 32.74 13.11
C ARG A 52 15.69 33.16 12.54
N LEU A 53 14.68 33.29 13.39
CA LEU A 53 13.34 33.80 13.07
C LEU A 53 13.22 35.21 13.63
N GLY A 54 13.80 36.20 12.93
CA GLY A 54 13.74 37.61 13.34
C GLY A 54 12.30 38.09 13.61
N PRO A 55 12.10 39.10 14.48
CA PRO A 55 10.78 39.45 15.00
C PRO A 55 9.92 40.14 13.94
N GLY A 56 9.02 39.38 13.32
CA GLY A 56 7.91 39.90 12.53
C GLY A 56 6.88 40.54 13.45
N ALA A 57 6.93 41.86 13.55
CA ALA A 57 6.08 42.70 14.38
C ALA A 57 4.58 42.46 14.12
N ALA A 58 3.84 42.22 15.19
CA ALA A 58 2.41 42.46 15.25
C ALA A 58 2.15 43.95 14.93
N THR A 59 1.26 44.23 13.97
CA THR A 59 0.59 45.53 13.88
C THR A 59 -0.87 45.30 13.53
N GLU A 60 -1.74 45.86 14.36
CA GLU A 60 -3.19 45.88 14.28
C GLU A 60 -3.72 46.39 12.94
N ALA A 61 -4.88 45.88 12.51
CA ALA A 61 -5.84 46.65 11.72
C ALA A 61 -7.28 46.23 12.03
N PRO A 62 -8.26 47.14 11.91
CA PRO A 62 -9.50 47.11 12.70
C PRO A 62 -10.71 46.50 11.98
N VAL A 63 -11.70 46.20 12.81
CA VAL A 63 -13.11 45.88 12.51
C VAL A 63 -13.77 46.91 11.60
N VAL A 64 -14.42 46.46 10.53
CA VAL A 64 -15.61 47.12 9.95
C VAL A 64 -16.62 46.07 9.49
N ALA A 65 -17.80 46.13 10.08
CA ALA A 65 -19.00 45.41 9.67
C ALA A 65 -19.68 46.11 8.49
N VAL A 66 -20.24 45.34 7.53
CA VAL A 66 -21.32 45.83 6.66
C VAL A 66 -22.39 44.76 6.48
N THR A 67 -23.61 45.25 6.62
CA THR A 67 -24.91 44.62 6.78
C THR A 67 -25.51 44.09 5.47
N SER A 68 -26.39 43.09 5.64
CA SER A 68 -27.41 42.53 4.76
C SER A 68 -28.25 43.50 3.91
N GLN A 69 -28.76 43.06 2.74
CA GLN A 69 -30.19 42.76 2.45
C GLN A 69 -30.51 42.44 0.96
N PRO A 70 -31.72 41.89 0.62
CA PRO A 70 -31.93 40.85 -0.40
C PRO A 70 -32.72 41.29 -1.66
N GLY A 71 -32.86 40.40 -2.65
CA GLY A 71 -33.66 40.67 -3.85
C GLY A 71 -34.14 39.46 -4.67
N ARG A 72 -35.34 38.95 -4.30
CA ARG A 72 -36.50 38.58 -5.15
C ARG A 72 -36.40 37.48 -6.25
N THR A 73 -37.26 36.48 -6.05
CA THR A 73 -37.92 35.56 -7.02
C THR A 73 -38.97 36.29 -7.88
N PRO A 74 -39.32 35.77 -9.08
CA PRO A 74 -40.62 35.10 -9.32
C PRO A 74 -40.47 33.85 -10.24
N THR A 75 -41.07 32.68 -10.00
CA THR A 75 -42.45 32.19 -10.25
C THR A 75 -43.03 32.45 -11.64
N VAL A 76 -43.18 31.39 -12.47
CA VAL A 76 -44.24 31.12 -13.47
C VAL A 76 -44.22 29.59 -13.73
N GLU A 77 -45.21 28.78 -13.35
CA GLU A 77 -46.58 28.53 -13.88
C GLU A 77 -46.67 27.42 -14.96
N VAL A 78 -47.69 26.59 -14.78
CA VAL A 78 -48.04 25.29 -15.38
C VAL A 78 -48.68 25.45 -16.76
N THR A 79 -48.54 24.47 -17.66
CA THR A 79 -49.62 24.10 -18.60
C THR A 79 -49.51 22.63 -19.05
N GLN A 80 -50.57 21.85 -18.77
CA GLN A 80 -50.91 20.59 -19.45
C GLN A 80 -51.93 20.90 -20.57
N THR A 81 -51.83 20.19 -21.71
CA THR A 81 -52.92 19.88 -22.68
C THR A 81 -52.34 18.75 -23.55
N GLY A 82 -52.99 17.64 -23.95
CA GLY A 82 -54.39 17.27 -24.02
C GLY A 82 -54.65 16.62 -25.39
N ALA A 83 -54.67 15.28 -25.43
CA ALA A 83 -55.45 14.32 -26.27
C ALA A 83 -55.52 14.38 -27.83
N ALA A 84 -55.13 13.25 -28.46
CA ALA A 84 -55.86 12.29 -29.34
C ALA A 84 -56.79 12.67 -30.54
N SER A 85 -56.69 11.88 -31.63
CA SER A 85 -57.80 11.36 -32.49
C SER A 85 -57.24 10.33 -33.52
N SER A 86 -57.58 9.02 -33.47
CA SER A 86 -58.63 8.25 -34.23
C SER A 86 -58.30 8.05 -35.74
N GLU A 87 -58.58 6.97 -36.47
CA GLU A 87 -59.34 5.71 -36.32
C GLU A 87 -59.17 4.90 -37.63
N GLN A 88 -59.31 3.57 -37.63
CA GLN A 88 -60.29 2.84 -38.48
C GLN A 88 -60.12 1.31 -38.45
N THR A 89 -61.26 0.64 -38.25
CA THR A 89 -61.60 -0.78 -38.49
C THR A 89 -62.94 -0.73 -39.24
N PRO A 90 -63.32 -1.67 -40.13
CA PRO A 90 -64.05 -2.89 -39.72
C PRO A 90 -63.77 -4.11 -40.64
N THR A 91 -64.10 -5.37 -40.36
CA THR A 91 -65.44 -5.99 -40.22
C THR A 91 -65.23 -7.50 -39.93
N PRO A 92 -66.17 -8.21 -39.28
CA PRO A 92 -65.96 -9.50 -38.61
C PRO A 92 -66.46 -10.69 -39.45
N GLU A 93 -66.16 -11.94 -39.05
CA GLU A 93 -67.20 -12.95 -38.77
C GLU A 93 -66.69 -14.35 -38.31
N VAL A 94 -67.51 -14.92 -37.41
CA VAL A 94 -67.82 -16.32 -37.06
C VAL A 94 -66.75 -17.29 -36.53
N THR A 95 -66.95 -17.67 -35.26
CA THR A 95 -66.45 -18.89 -34.60
C THR A 95 -67.38 -20.09 -34.87
N PRO A 96 -66.81 -21.27 -35.10
CA PRO A 96 -67.34 -22.49 -34.47
C PRO A 96 -66.28 -23.30 -33.69
N SER A 97 -66.78 -24.01 -32.67
CA SER A 97 -66.09 -24.93 -31.74
C SER A 97 -65.51 -26.22 -32.42
N PRO A 98 -64.69 -27.03 -31.71
CA PRO A 98 -63.57 -27.76 -32.30
C PRO A 98 -63.91 -29.15 -32.85
N ILE A 99 -63.14 -29.58 -33.86
CA ILE A 99 -63.02 -30.95 -34.37
C ILE A 99 -61.67 -31.51 -33.90
N PRO A 100 -61.56 -32.78 -33.46
CA PRO A 100 -60.31 -33.32 -32.95
C PRO A 100 -59.28 -33.52 -34.08
N ALA A 101 -58.14 -32.83 -33.98
CA ALA A 101 -57.03 -33.00 -34.91
C ALA A 101 -56.10 -34.14 -34.45
N SER A 102 -55.74 -34.96 -35.43
CA SER A 102 -54.74 -36.04 -35.47
C SER A 102 -53.40 -35.66 -34.81
N PRO A 103 -52.59 -36.60 -34.26
CA PRO A 103 -51.37 -36.25 -33.55
C PRO A 103 -50.35 -35.64 -34.51
N THR A 104 -50.01 -34.37 -34.27
CA THR A 104 -48.85 -33.71 -34.89
C THR A 104 -47.58 -34.45 -34.46
N PRO A 105 -46.64 -34.76 -35.38
CA PRO A 105 -45.37 -35.37 -35.00
C PRO A 105 -44.62 -34.47 -34.03
N THR A 106 -44.16 -35.06 -32.93
CA THR A 106 -43.30 -34.43 -31.93
C THR A 106 -42.11 -33.75 -32.61
N PRO A 107 -41.81 -32.46 -32.33
CA PRO A 107 -40.57 -31.87 -32.80
C PRO A 107 -39.40 -32.64 -32.20
N SER A 108 -38.50 -33.10 -33.06
CA SER A 108 -37.23 -33.69 -32.68
C SER A 108 -36.50 -32.72 -31.74
N PRO A 109 -35.85 -33.17 -30.64
CA PRO A 109 -35.17 -32.28 -29.73
C PRO A 109 -34.12 -31.49 -30.53
N THR A 110 -34.25 -30.17 -30.51
CA THR A 110 -33.18 -29.26 -30.91
C THR A 110 -31.96 -29.67 -30.10
N ALA A 111 -30.86 -30.00 -30.78
CA ALA A 111 -29.60 -30.28 -30.11
C ALA A 111 -29.25 -29.06 -29.24
N THR A 112 -29.33 -29.23 -27.92
CA THR A 112 -28.83 -28.26 -26.95
C THR A 112 -27.37 -28.02 -27.30
N GLU A 113 -27.05 -26.79 -27.70
CA GLU A 113 -25.69 -26.34 -27.88
C GLU A 113 -24.89 -26.74 -26.63
N PRO A 114 -23.73 -27.42 -26.76
CA PRO A 114 -22.94 -27.79 -25.59
C PRO A 114 -22.69 -26.53 -24.76
N PRO A 115 -22.83 -26.60 -23.41
CA PRO A 115 -22.60 -25.44 -22.56
C PRO A 115 -21.24 -24.85 -22.91
N PRO A 116 -21.10 -23.52 -22.98
CA PRO A 116 -19.86 -22.89 -23.42
C PRO A 116 -18.72 -23.44 -22.57
N THR A 117 -17.84 -24.20 -23.20
CA THR A 117 -16.63 -24.72 -22.56
C THR A 117 -15.87 -23.50 -22.09
N ARG A 118 -15.81 -23.29 -20.79
CA ARG A 118 -15.11 -22.15 -20.19
C ARG A 118 -13.63 -22.32 -20.48
N VAL A 119 -13.13 -21.61 -21.48
CA VAL A 119 -11.70 -21.58 -21.80
C VAL A 119 -11.05 -20.57 -20.88
N CYS A 120 -10.16 -21.04 -20.02
CA CYS A 120 -9.37 -20.13 -19.19
C CYS A 120 -8.32 -19.43 -20.05
N PRO A 121 -8.22 -18.08 -19.98
CA PRO A 121 -7.26 -17.32 -20.79
C PRO A 121 -5.81 -17.58 -20.35
N VAL A 122 -5.61 -17.96 -19.09
CA VAL A 122 -4.32 -18.30 -18.51
C VAL A 122 -4.23 -19.82 -18.33
N PRO A 123 -3.12 -20.46 -18.75
CA PRO A 123 -2.92 -21.88 -18.55
C PRO A 123 -2.70 -22.23 -17.07
N LEU A 124 -3.27 -23.36 -16.64
CA LEU A 124 -2.92 -23.98 -15.37
C LEU A 124 -1.46 -24.42 -15.42
N ASP A 125 -0.68 -24.07 -14.40
CA ASP A 125 0.66 -24.60 -14.26
C ASP A 125 0.59 -26.09 -13.89
N GLY A 126 1.36 -26.90 -14.62
CA GLY A 126 1.37 -28.35 -14.49
C GLY A 126 1.60 -28.82 -13.05
N GLN A 127 2.36 -28.08 -12.24
CA GLN A 127 2.65 -28.43 -10.86
C GLN A 127 1.40 -28.44 -9.95
N PHE A 128 0.36 -27.68 -10.30
CA PHE A 128 -0.87 -27.59 -9.50
C PHE A 128 -1.98 -28.55 -9.95
N THR A 129 -1.76 -29.30 -11.03
CA THR A 129 -2.78 -30.20 -11.62
C THR A 129 -3.39 -31.16 -10.60
N VAL A 130 -2.59 -31.67 -9.66
CA VAL A 130 -3.05 -32.65 -8.65
C VAL A 130 -4.02 -32.06 -7.62
N LEU A 131 -3.96 -30.74 -7.39
CA LEU A 131 -4.83 -30.03 -6.46
C LEU A 131 -5.82 -29.07 -7.15
N PHE A 132 -5.83 -29.01 -8.48
CA PHE A 132 -6.72 -28.11 -9.20
C PHE A 132 -8.16 -28.62 -9.16
N ASP A 133 -9.08 -27.77 -8.71
CA ASP A 133 -10.53 -27.97 -8.79
C ASP A 133 -11.17 -26.74 -9.45
N PRO A 134 -11.60 -26.84 -10.73
CA PRO A 134 -12.15 -25.70 -11.46
C PRO A 134 -13.49 -25.21 -10.88
N GLY A 135 -14.23 -26.07 -10.18
CA GLY A 135 -15.49 -25.68 -9.53
C GLY A 135 -15.27 -24.88 -8.25
N ALA A 136 -14.13 -25.10 -7.58
CA ALA A 136 -13.79 -24.42 -6.34
C ALA A 136 -12.87 -23.21 -6.52
N LEU A 137 -11.86 -23.31 -7.40
CA LEU A 137 -10.86 -22.25 -7.65
C LEU A 137 -11.24 -21.34 -8.81
N GLY A 138 -12.07 -21.80 -9.75
CA GLY A 138 -12.33 -21.09 -10.99
C GLY A 138 -11.14 -21.16 -11.96
N CYS A 139 -11.08 -20.23 -12.92
CA CYS A 139 -9.96 -20.17 -13.86
C CYS A 139 -8.68 -19.64 -13.21
N PRO A 140 -7.49 -20.08 -13.66
CA PRO A 140 -6.25 -19.36 -13.36
C PRO A 140 -6.40 -17.89 -13.79
N ALA A 141 -6.06 -16.99 -12.89
CA ALA A 141 -6.15 -15.55 -13.08
C ALA A 141 -4.81 -14.94 -13.52
N ALA A 142 -3.69 -15.58 -13.16
CA ALA A 142 -2.35 -15.14 -13.52
C ALA A 142 -1.41 -16.35 -13.73
N PRO A 143 -0.33 -16.20 -14.52
CA PRO A 143 0.75 -17.19 -14.55
C PRO A 143 1.36 -17.42 -13.17
N THR A 144 2.03 -18.56 -12.97
CA THR A 144 2.75 -18.83 -11.72
C THR A 144 3.89 -17.85 -11.52
N ALA A 145 3.96 -17.23 -10.34
CA ALA A 145 5.06 -16.40 -9.88
C ALA A 145 5.87 -17.12 -8.79
N ILE A 146 7.16 -16.82 -8.67
CA ILE A 146 7.96 -17.25 -7.51
C ILE A 146 8.02 -16.07 -6.54
N VAL A 147 7.58 -16.28 -5.30
CA VAL A 147 7.48 -15.25 -4.27
C VAL A 147 8.25 -15.70 -3.04
N TRP A 148 8.78 -14.74 -2.27
CA TRP A 148 9.32 -15.06 -0.96
C TRP A 148 8.17 -15.31 0.01
N ALA A 149 8.32 -16.29 0.87
CA ALA A 149 7.30 -16.67 1.83
C ALA A 149 7.97 -17.11 3.13
N ALA A 150 7.25 -16.96 4.23
CA ALA A 150 7.61 -17.56 5.50
C ALA A 150 6.60 -18.64 5.82
N TYR A 151 7.07 -19.76 6.36
CA TYR A 151 6.22 -20.85 6.79
C TYR A 151 6.68 -21.34 8.15
N GLU A 152 5.72 -21.51 9.05
CA GLU A 152 5.95 -22.12 10.35
C GLU A 152 4.86 -23.16 10.63
N ARG A 153 5.29 -24.36 11.02
CA ARG A 153 4.38 -25.46 11.32
C ARG A 153 4.06 -25.49 12.81
N PHE A 154 2.78 -25.74 13.11
CA PHE A 154 2.25 -25.86 14.46
C PHE A 154 1.69 -27.28 14.68
N GLU A 155 1.44 -27.63 15.94
CA GLU A 155 0.88 -28.95 16.32
C GLU A 155 -0.39 -29.30 15.53
N ARG A 156 -1.24 -28.29 15.26
CA ARG A 156 -2.57 -28.46 14.68
C ARG A 156 -2.82 -27.60 13.43
N GLY A 157 -1.75 -27.16 12.78
CA GLY A 157 -1.86 -26.34 11.58
C GLY A 157 -0.53 -25.74 11.15
N ALA A 158 -0.61 -24.63 10.43
CA ALA A 158 0.53 -23.85 10.01
C ALA A 158 0.18 -22.37 9.92
N MET A 159 1.18 -21.50 9.94
CA MET A 159 1.06 -20.16 9.41
C MET A 159 1.91 -20.04 8.15
N LEU A 160 1.37 -19.35 7.17
CA LEU A 160 2.04 -18.97 5.94
C LEU A 160 1.97 -17.45 5.83
N TRP A 161 3.08 -16.82 5.55
CA TRP A 161 3.13 -15.44 5.11
C TRP A 161 3.73 -15.41 3.71
N ARG A 162 3.21 -14.55 2.84
CA ARG A 162 3.74 -14.38 1.49
C ARG A 162 4.13 -12.91 1.32
N SER A 163 5.30 -12.67 0.75
CA SER A 163 5.81 -11.32 0.53
C SER A 163 4.93 -10.54 -0.44
N ASP A 164 4.44 -11.18 -1.50
CA ASP A 164 3.63 -10.56 -2.56
C ASP A 164 2.26 -10.02 -2.13
N THR A 165 1.77 -10.44 -0.98
CA THR A 165 0.49 -9.94 -0.43
C THR A 165 0.65 -9.36 0.96
N ASN A 166 1.83 -9.53 1.58
CA ASN A 166 2.10 -9.30 2.99
C ASN A 166 1.05 -9.91 3.94
N LEU A 167 0.29 -10.91 3.49
CA LEU A 167 -0.78 -11.53 4.25
C LEU A 167 -0.28 -12.76 4.98
N THR A 168 -0.66 -12.85 6.27
CA THR A 168 -0.51 -14.08 7.05
C THR A 168 -1.80 -14.90 6.97
N TYR A 169 -1.67 -16.11 6.44
CA TYR A 169 -2.71 -17.13 6.37
C TYR A 169 -2.51 -18.11 7.52
N ILE A 170 -3.54 -18.29 8.32
CA ILE A 170 -3.57 -19.28 9.39
C ILE A 170 -4.29 -20.51 8.84
N LEU A 171 -3.58 -21.62 8.73
CA LEU A 171 -4.03 -22.86 8.11
C LEU A 171 -4.30 -23.91 9.20
N TYR A 172 -5.55 -24.31 9.39
CA TYR A 172 -5.93 -25.30 10.41
C TYR A 172 -6.01 -26.72 9.83
N ASN A 173 -5.65 -27.73 10.61
CA ASN A 173 -5.69 -29.14 10.15
C ASN A 173 -7.10 -29.67 9.83
N ASP A 174 -8.17 -28.96 10.23
CA ASP A 174 -9.55 -29.26 9.83
C ASP A 174 -9.86 -28.85 8.37
N GLY A 175 -8.87 -28.28 7.66
CA GLY A 175 -8.97 -27.82 6.28
C GLY A 175 -9.68 -26.47 6.15
N THR A 176 -9.78 -25.70 7.23
CA THR A 176 -10.20 -24.30 7.21
C THR A 176 -9.00 -23.38 7.33
N TRP A 177 -9.13 -22.16 6.83
CA TRP A 177 -8.10 -21.14 6.96
C TRP A 177 -8.74 -19.78 7.24
N GLU A 178 -7.94 -18.85 7.77
CA GLU A 178 -8.32 -17.45 7.93
C GLU A 178 -7.13 -16.51 7.68
N LEU A 179 -7.42 -15.24 7.40
CA LEU A 179 -6.41 -14.18 7.36
C LEU A 179 -6.18 -13.62 8.75
N SER A 180 -4.93 -13.33 9.07
CA SER A 180 -4.60 -12.39 10.14
C SER A 180 -4.42 -10.99 9.55
N ASN A 181 -5.11 -10.01 10.12
CA ASN A 181 -4.94 -8.58 9.83
C ASN A 181 -3.98 -7.89 10.83
N LEU A 182 -3.28 -8.67 11.66
CA LEU A 182 -2.38 -8.14 12.68
C LEU A 182 -0.98 -7.94 12.09
N ALA A 183 -0.65 -6.68 11.79
CA ALA A 183 0.72 -6.28 11.48
C ALA A 183 1.57 -6.23 12.76
N TRP A 184 2.77 -6.80 12.71
CA TRP A 184 3.76 -6.71 13.77
C TRP A 184 4.79 -5.63 13.43
N ASP A 185 4.93 -4.65 14.32
CA ASP A 185 5.74 -3.42 14.20
C ASP A 185 7.02 -3.48 15.05
N GLY A 186 7.45 -4.68 15.46
CA GLY A 186 8.60 -4.88 16.33
C GLY A 186 8.30 -4.80 17.83
N ARG A 187 7.03 -4.62 18.23
CA ARG A 187 6.61 -4.63 19.63
C ARG A 187 6.83 -5.98 20.32
N GLU A 188 6.92 -5.95 21.65
CA GLU A 188 7.11 -7.16 22.46
C GLU A 188 5.97 -8.16 22.22
N ILE A 189 6.32 -9.41 21.92
CA ILE A 189 5.37 -10.48 21.65
C ILE A 189 4.82 -11.01 22.98
N PRO A 190 3.49 -11.02 23.18
CA PRO A 190 2.90 -11.57 24.40
C PRO A 190 3.37 -13.00 24.65
N THR A 191 3.93 -13.23 25.84
CA THR A 191 4.42 -14.54 26.26
C THR A 191 3.28 -15.46 26.70
N ARG A 192 3.30 -16.72 26.25
CA ARG A 192 2.42 -17.79 26.77
C ARG A 192 3.18 -18.81 27.64
N GLY A 193 4.39 -18.45 28.08
CA GLY A 193 5.28 -19.33 28.87
C GLY A 193 6.37 -20.01 28.04
N GLU A 194 7.19 -20.84 28.67
CA GLU A 194 8.24 -21.58 27.95
C GLU A 194 7.65 -22.68 27.06
N PRO A 195 8.20 -22.90 25.85
CA PRO A 195 7.73 -23.95 24.97
C PRO A 195 7.97 -25.34 25.60
N PRO A 196 7.03 -26.29 25.45
CA PRO A 196 7.25 -27.68 25.84
C PRO A 196 8.46 -28.31 25.14
N PRO A 197 9.05 -29.40 25.70
CA PRO A 197 10.20 -30.05 25.10
C PRO A 197 9.96 -30.47 23.63
N GLY A 198 10.84 -30.04 22.73
CA GLY A 198 10.74 -30.33 21.30
C GLY A 198 9.79 -29.42 20.51
N LEU A 199 9.21 -28.41 21.16
CA LEU A 199 8.40 -27.37 20.52
C LEU A 199 9.12 -26.03 20.58
N TYR A 200 8.63 -25.10 19.78
CA TYR A 200 9.21 -23.77 19.57
C TYR A 200 8.20 -22.71 19.97
N ARG A 201 8.72 -21.62 20.54
CA ARG A 201 7.96 -20.38 20.66
C ARG A 201 8.03 -19.69 19.29
N PRO A 202 6.89 -19.37 18.66
CA PRO A 202 6.90 -18.62 17.41
C PRO A 202 7.40 -17.20 17.65
N GLU A 203 8.15 -16.67 16.69
CA GLU A 203 8.79 -15.35 16.77
C GLU A 203 8.21 -14.39 15.72
N ARG A 204 8.61 -13.12 15.80
CA ARG A 204 8.24 -12.08 14.83
C ARG A 204 6.73 -12.00 14.56
N GLY A 205 6.32 -11.95 13.29
CA GLY A 205 4.93 -11.78 12.86
C GLY A 205 4.05 -12.95 13.30
N PHE A 206 4.49 -14.19 13.09
CA PHE A 206 3.74 -15.38 13.54
C PHE A 206 3.62 -15.45 15.05
N GLY A 207 4.70 -15.15 15.77
CA GLY A 207 4.72 -15.00 17.22
C GLY A 207 3.73 -13.96 17.72
N TYR A 208 3.64 -12.81 17.06
CA TYR A 208 2.69 -11.77 17.44
C TYR A 208 1.24 -12.22 17.27
N VAL A 209 0.87 -12.77 16.10
CA VAL A 209 -0.47 -13.30 15.85
C VAL A 209 -0.84 -14.38 16.87
N TRP A 210 0.08 -15.32 17.10
CA TRP A 210 -0.08 -16.42 18.03
C TRP A 210 -0.14 -15.97 19.51
N GLY A 211 0.65 -14.97 19.87
CA GLY A 211 0.75 -14.44 21.23
C GLY A 211 -0.48 -13.63 21.62
N VAL A 212 -1.00 -12.80 20.71
CA VAL A 212 -2.15 -11.92 20.97
C VAL A 212 -3.49 -12.65 20.87
N ARG A 213 -3.63 -13.62 19.97
CA ARG A 213 -4.92 -14.25 19.66
C ARG A 213 -5.09 -15.61 20.36
N ASP A 214 -5.88 -15.62 21.44
CA ASP A 214 -6.19 -16.85 22.21
C ASP A 214 -6.90 -17.91 21.36
N ASP A 215 -7.77 -17.49 20.45
CA ASP A 215 -8.49 -18.36 19.52
C ASP A 215 -7.55 -19.06 18.52
N VAL A 216 -6.53 -18.33 18.05
CA VAL A 216 -5.50 -18.88 17.16
C VAL A 216 -4.62 -19.87 17.93
N PHE A 217 -4.17 -19.52 19.13
CA PHE A 217 -3.38 -20.42 19.97
C PHE A 217 -4.14 -21.72 20.29
N ALA A 218 -5.42 -21.61 20.67
CA ALA A 218 -6.25 -22.78 20.99
C ALA A 218 -6.32 -23.77 19.81
N ARG A 219 -6.46 -23.24 18.58
CA ARG A 219 -6.60 -24.06 17.37
C ARG A 219 -5.27 -24.56 16.82
N LEU A 220 -4.17 -23.80 16.89
CA LEU A 220 -2.87 -24.20 16.34
C LEU A 220 -1.98 -24.96 17.32
N GLY A 221 -1.96 -24.55 18.60
CA GLY A 221 -0.99 -25.05 19.59
C GLY A 221 0.39 -24.42 19.45
N TRP A 222 1.44 -25.11 19.91
CA TRP A 222 2.83 -24.63 19.80
C TRP A 222 3.41 -24.88 18.41
N ALA A 223 4.47 -24.13 18.05
CA ALA A 223 5.20 -24.40 16.83
C ALA A 223 6.02 -25.70 16.98
N THR A 224 6.06 -26.51 15.92
CA THR A 224 6.82 -27.77 15.85
C THR A 224 8.15 -27.60 15.12
N MET A 225 8.38 -26.43 14.54
CA MET A 225 9.62 -26.01 13.89
C MET A 225 9.74 -24.49 13.97
N PRO A 226 10.95 -23.91 13.88
CA PRO A 226 11.12 -22.48 13.72
C PRO A 226 10.47 -21.97 12.41
N GLU A 227 10.13 -20.68 12.39
CA GLU A 227 9.79 -19.96 11.16
C GLU A 227 10.92 -20.10 10.13
N LYS A 228 10.56 -20.47 8.89
CA LYS A 228 11.50 -20.62 7.79
C LYS A 228 11.08 -19.81 6.58
N GLY A 229 12.01 -19.02 6.07
CA GLY A 229 11.87 -18.30 4.80
C GLY A 229 12.13 -19.21 3.60
N PHE A 230 11.30 -19.14 2.57
CA PHE A 230 11.45 -19.98 1.41
C PHE A 230 10.87 -19.34 0.15
N CYS A 231 11.26 -19.88 -1.01
CA CYS A 231 10.66 -19.50 -2.27
C CYS A 231 9.45 -20.35 -2.56
N ALA A 232 8.32 -19.70 -2.80
CA ALA A 232 7.04 -20.31 -3.10
C ALA A 232 6.66 -20.05 -4.56
N ALA A 233 6.34 -21.07 -5.33
CA ALA A 233 5.65 -20.93 -6.60
C ALA A 233 4.16 -20.75 -6.32
N VAL A 234 3.55 -19.65 -6.78
CA VAL A 234 2.16 -19.29 -6.52
C VAL A 234 1.44 -19.01 -7.83
N GLN A 235 0.29 -19.66 -8.02
CA GLN A 235 -0.63 -19.33 -9.10
C GLN A 235 -1.96 -18.85 -8.52
N SER A 236 -2.37 -17.64 -8.92
CA SER A 236 -3.65 -17.07 -8.55
C SER A 236 -4.78 -17.64 -9.41
N PHE A 237 -5.93 -17.85 -8.80
CA PHE A 237 -7.18 -18.27 -9.41
C PHE A 237 -8.28 -17.27 -9.03
N GLU A 238 -9.39 -17.27 -9.77
CA GLU A 238 -10.53 -16.38 -9.50
C GLU A 238 -11.07 -16.49 -8.06
N GLN A 239 -10.99 -17.67 -7.46
CA GLN A 239 -11.53 -17.98 -6.14
C GLN A 239 -10.45 -18.49 -5.17
N GLY A 240 -9.18 -18.12 -5.35
CA GLY A 240 -8.12 -18.52 -4.44
C GLY A 240 -6.73 -18.53 -5.06
N PHE A 241 -5.83 -19.32 -4.48
CA PHE A 241 -4.49 -19.56 -5.03
C PHE A 241 -3.99 -20.98 -4.78
N ALA A 242 -3.06 -21.44 -5.62
CA ALA A 242 -2.25 -22.62 -5.37
C ALA A 242 -0.83 -22.20 -5.02
N LEU A 243 -0.16 -22.96 -4.15
CA LEU A 243 1.22 -22.73 -3.73
C LEU A 243 2.00 -24.03 -3.70
N ALA A 244 3.24 -23.99 -4.19
CA ALA A 244 4.22 -25.05 -4.05
C ALA A 244 5.57 -24.49 -3.58
N SER A 245 6.41 -25.31 -2.94
CA SER A 245 7.82 -24.94 -2.72
C SER A 245 8.54 -24.79 -4.07
N ALA A 246 9.49 -23.86 -4.17
CA ALA A 246 10.30 -23.64 -5.37
C ALA A 246 11.77 -23.90 -5.07
N ALA A 247 12.39 -24.82 -5.81
CA ALA A 247 13.80 -25.20 -5.65
C ALA A 247 14.74 -24.25 -6.42
N VAL A 248 14.65 -22.95 -6.14
CA VAL A 248 15.56 -21.91 -6.66
C VAL A 248 16.52 -21.44 -5.56
N PRO A 249 17.79 -21.08 -5.86
CA PRO A 249 18.77 -20.72 -4.83
C PRO A 249 18.30 -19.58 -3.89
N SER A 250 17.70 -18.55 -4.48
CA SER A 250 16.97 -17.46 -3.85
C SER A 250 15.94 -16.92 -4.84
N CYS A 251 14.89 -16.29 -4.31
CA CYS A 251 13.88 -15.51 -5.04
C CYS A 251 13.78 -14.07 -4.49
N THR A 252 14.73 -13.67 -3.65
CA THR A 252 14.85 -12.33 -3.10
C THR A 252 16.10 -11.64 -3.65
N PRO A 253 16.05 -10.32 -3.89
CA PRO A 253 17.20 -9.53 -4.34
C PRO A 253 18.39 -9.58 -3.38
N GLU A 254 18.14 -9.72 -2.08
CA GLU A 254 19.14 -9.81 -1.02
C GLU A 254 19.80 -11.19 -0.93
N ASN A 255 19.41 -12.10 -1.83
CA ASN A 255 19.86 -13.48 -1.85
C ASN A 255 19.59 -14.20 -0.51
N LEU A 256 18.42 -13.95 0.08
CA LEU A 256 17.97 -14.65 1.28
C LEU A 256 17.98 -16.15 1.04
N TYR A 257 18.46 -16.87 2.04
CA TYR A 257 18.64 -18.30 1.94
C TYR A 257 17.30 -19.00 1.84
N ASN A 258 17.05 -19.67 0.72
CA ASN A 258 15.85 -20.46 0.53
C ASN A 258 15.92 -21.77 1.34
N HIS A 259 15.15 -21.85 2.42
CA HIS A 259 15.15 -23.02 3.31
C HIS A 259 14.58 -24.30 2.68
N VAL A 260 14.10 -24.26 1.43
CA VAL A 260 13.75 -25.47 0.66
C VAL A 260 14.91 -26.47 0.58
N PHE A 261 16.17 -25.99 0.65
CA PHE A 261 17.36 -26.84 0.63
C PHE A 261 17.76 -27.42 1.99
N ASP A 262 17.05 -27.08 3.07
CA ASP A 262 17.32 -27.65 4.38
C ASP A 262 16.95 -29.14 4.43
N PRO A 263 17.73 -29.99 5.13
CA PRO A 263 17.47 -31.43 5.21
C PRO A 263 16.15 -31.79 5.91
N ASP A 264 15.68 -30.92 6.81
CA ASP A 264 14.42 -31.05 7.52
C ASP A 264 13.25 -30.35 6.81
N TRP A 265 13.48 -29.65 5.70
CA TRP A 265 12.39 -29.10 4.89
C TRP A 265 11.55 -30.22 4.26
N ARG A 266 10.24 -29.97 4.17
CA ARG A 266 9.29 -30.83 3.48
C ARG A 266 8.61 -29.97 2.43
N PRO A 267 8.77 -30.27 1.11
CA PRO A 267 8.18 -29.46 0.07
C PRO A 267 6.68 -29.32 0.25
N LEU A 268 6.22 -28.07 0.14
CA LEU A 268 4.82 -27.71 0.28
C LEU A 268 4.14 -27.82 -1.09
N LEU A 269 2.88 -28.24 -1.07
CA LEU A 269 1.97 -28.16 -2.20
C LEU A 269 0.54 -28.06 -1.64
N PHE A 270 -0.13 -26.93 -1.85
CA PHE A 270 -1.50 -26.74 -1.38
C PHE A 270 -2.30 -25.78 -2.26
N THR A 271 -3.62 -25.78 -2.04
CA THR A 271 -4.57 -24.82 -2.61
C THR A 271 -5.40 -24.21 -1.50
N LEU A 272 -5.74 -22.95 -1.66
CA LEU A 272 -6.49 -22.16 -0.70
C LEU A 272 -7.59 -21.42 -1.46
N ILE A 273 -8.84 -21.61 -1.04
CA ILE A 273 -10.05 -21.10 -1.70
C ILE A 273 -10.63 -19.98 -0.85
N HIS A 274 -11.05 -18.86 -1.46
CA HIS A 274 -11.63 -17.69 -0.78
C HIS A 274 -12.78 -18.04 0.19
N GLY A 275 -13.52 -19.12 -0.09
CA GLY A 275 -14.56 -19.67 0.80
C GLY A 275 -14.06 -20.34 2.08
N GLY A 276 -12.82 -20.06 2.53
CA GLY A 276 -12.29 -20.51 3.83
C GLY A 276 -11.79 -21.96 3.86
N ARG A 277 -11.61 -22.61 2.71
CA ARG A 277 -11.12 -24.00 2.62
C ARG A 277 -9.70 -24.06 2.06
N TRP A 278 -8.86 -24.91 2.64
CA TRP A 278 -7.55 -25.24 2.08
C TRP A 278 -7.32 -26.75 2.11
N ARG A 279 -6.44 -27.23 1.23
CA ARG A 279 -5.99 -28.62 1.19
C ARG A 279 -4.57 -28.70 0.68
N SER A 280 -3.81 -29.67 1.18
CA SER A 280 -2.45 -29.97 0.73
C SER A 280 -2.36 -31.33 0.05
N ALA A 281 -1.30 -31.52 -0.72
CA ALA A 281 -0.85 -32.80 -1.23
C ALA A 281 0.58 -33.06 -0.76
N GLU A 282 0.90 -34.32 -0.50
CA GLU A 282 2.28 -34.71 -0.21
C GLU A 282 3.12 -34.66 -1.49
N THR A 283 4.37 -34.24 -1.32
CA THR A 283 5.36 -34.17 -2.39
C THR A 283 6.61 -34.92 -1.97
N THR A 284 7.17 -35.72 -2.88
CA THR A 284 8.32 -36.59 -2.60
C THR A 284 9.60 -36.16 -3.32
N TRP A 285 9.63 -35.00 -3.98
CA TRP A 285 10.88 -34.52 -4.59
C TRP A 285 11.83 -34.00 -3.49
N VAL A 286 13.12 -34.23 -3.68
CA VAL A 286 14.18 -33.67 -2.84
C VAL A 286 14.98 -32.69 -3.70
N PRO A 287 15.13 -31.42 -3.30
CA PRO A 287 15.94 -30.48 -4.06
C PRO A 287 17.42 -30.89 -4.01
N SER A 288 18.08 -30.93 -5.17
CA SER A 288 19.53 -31.11 -5.24
C SER A 288 20.22 -29.82 -4.76
N ALA A 289 21.30 -29.94 -3.99
CA ALA A 289 21.94 -28.86 -3.24
C ALA A 289 22.12 -27.54 -4.03
N ALA A 290 21.87 -26.40 -3.36
CA ALA A 290 22.07 -25.06 -3.91
C ALA A 290 23.55 -24.84 -4.32
N PRO A 291 23.83 -24.29 -5.51
CA PRO A 291 25.19 -23.96 -5.90
C PRO A 291 25.75 -22.85 -5.00
N SER A 292 26.99 -23.02 -4.54
CA SER A 292 27.73 -22.01 -3.79
C SER A 292 28.06 -20.79 -4.67
N THR A 293 27.92 -19.59 -4.09
CA THR A 293 28.24 -18.27 -4.64
C THR A 293 29.56 -18.24 -5.41
N PRO A 294 29.61 -17.82 -6.70
CA PRO A 294 30.87 -17.59 -7.39
C PRO A 294 31.41 -16.17 -7.13
N SER A 295 32.72 -16.09 -6.88
CA SER A 295 33.55 -14.88 -6.85
C SER A 295 33.79 -14.35 -8.29
N PRO A 296 34.09 -13.06 -8.52
CA PRO A 296 34.12 -12.50 -9.87
C PRO A 296 35.42 -12.89 -10.59
N VAL A 297 35.30 -13.57 -11.73
CA VAL A 297 36.39 -13.77 -12.69
C VAL A 297 35.91 -13.36 -14.09
N ALA A 298 36.79 -12.67 -14.80
CA ALA A 298 36.53 -11.99 -16.05
C ALA A 298 36.07 -12.89 -17.22
N LEU A 299 35.09 -12.36 -17.95
CA LEU A 299 34.79 -12.42 -19.39
C LEU A 299 35.09 -13.73 -20.16
N LEU A 300 34.05 -14.32 -20.76
CA LEU A 300 34.04 -14.66 -22.19
C LEU A 300 32.59 -14.89 -22.67
N THR A 301 32.27 -14.24 -23.78
CA THR A 301 31.01 -14.23 -24.54
C THR A 301 30.38 -15.61 -24.73
N ALA A 302 29.18 -15.79 -24.19
CA ALA A 302 28.18 -16.72 -24.72
C ALA A 302 26.91 -15.91 -25.02
N THR A 303 26.46 -15.93 -26.26
CA THR A 303 25.22 -15.26 -26.69
C THR A 303 24.03 -15.97 -26.03
N PRO A 304 23.29 -15.32 -25.12
CA PRO A 304 22.08 -15.91 -24.56
C PRO A 304 20.90 -15.65 -25.50
N THR A 305 20.08 -16.68 -25.72
CA THR A 305 18.74 -16.52 -26.31
C THR A 305 17.87 -15.81 -25.26
N THR A 306 17.46 -14.58 -25.59
CA THR A 306 16.75 -13.64 -24.72
C THR A 306 15.37 -14.18 -24.33
N THR A 307 15.22 -14.60 -23.07
CA THR A 307 13.91 -14.58 -22.39
C THR A 307 13.99 -13.44 -21.40
N THR A 308 13.36 -12.31 -21.73
CA THR A 308 13.40 -11.09 -20.94
C THR A 308 12.65 -11.32 -19.63
N ALA A 309 13.37 -11.50 -18.53
CA ALA A 309 12.77 -11.34 -17.21
C ALA A 309 12.32 -9.88 -17.10
N THR A 310 11.06 -9.65 -16.78
CA THR A 310 10.52 -8.29 -16.59
C THR A 310 11.12 -7.73 -15.30
N ASP A 311 11.91 -6.65 -15.43
CA ASP A 311 12.41 -5.88 -14.31
C ASP A 311 11.25 -5.18 -13.60
N THR A 312 10.88 -5.63 -12.40
CA THR A 312 9.84 -5.03 -11.56
C THR A 312 10.37 -3.95 -10.63
N SER A 313 11.67 -3.65 -10.69
CA SER A 313 12.24 -2.53 -9.94
C SER A 313 11.99 -1.18 -10.62
N THR A 314 11.53 -1.19 -11.88
CA THR A 314 11.24 0.01 -12.65
C THR A 314 9.93 -0.11 -13.41
N ARG A 315 9.10 0.93 -13.29
CA ARG A 315 7.94 1.13 -14.16
C ARG A 315 8.43 1.33 -15.59
N PRO A 316 7.58 1.02 -16.59
CA PRO A 316 7.93 1.27 -17.98
C PRO A 316 8.39 2.73 -18.17
N VAL A 317 9.49 2.93 -18.91
CA VAL A 317 10.13 4.25 -19.04
C VAL A 317 9.17 5.34 -19.53
N GLN A 318 8.14 4.96 -20.30
CA GLN A 318 7.11 5.90 -20.77
C GLN A 318 6.19 6.44 -19.66
N HIS A 319 6.15 5.81 -18.47
CA HIS A 319 5.47 6.36 -17.29
C HIS A 319 6.33 7.41 -16.57
N GLY A 320 7.61 7.51 -16.91
CA GLY A 320 8.56 8.45 -16.31
C GLY A 320 9.58 7.76 -15.39
N VAL A 321 10.81 8.24 -15.43
CA VAL A 321 11.90 7.86 -14.51
C VAL A 321 12.53 9.13 -13.98
N PHE A 322 12.47 9.31 -12.67
CA PHE A 322 12.85 10.52 -11.96
C PHE A 322 13.99 10.20 -11.01
N THR A 323 15.07 10.97 -11.04
CA THR A 323 16.21 10.76 -10.14
C THR A 323 16.18 11.85 -9.08
N ALA A 324 15.90 11.47 -7.84
CA ALA A 324 16.07 12.35 -6.69
C ALA A 324 17.56 12.55 -6.44
N ARG A 325 18.06 13.78 -6.54
CA ARG A 325 19.47 14.06 -6.23
C ARG A 325 19.67 14.04 -4.72
N ARG A 326 20.76 13.46 -4.24
CA ARG A 326 21.05 13.48 -2.81
C ARG A 326 21.42 14.89 -2.37
N GLY A 327 20.78 15.40 -1.33
CA GLY A 327 20.98 16.74 -0.81
C GLY A 327 19.68 17.42 -0.39
N GLN A 328 19.80 18.71 -0.10
CA GLN A 328 18.69 19.59 0.29
C GLN A 328 18.90 20.98 -0.36
N PRO A 329 17.83 21.76 -0.56
CA PRO A 329 17.94 23.15 -1.01
C PRO A 329 18.68 24.01 0.03
N ILE A 330 19.15 25.18 -0.39
CA ILE A 330 19.80 26.17 0.48
C ILE A 330 18.76 26.74 1.46
N ALA A 331 17.54 26.97 0.97
CA ALA A 331 16.41 27.43 1.76
C ALA A 331 15.10 26.87 1.18
N LEU A 332 14.07 26.73 2.02
CA LEU A 332 12.69 26.52 1.56
C LEU A 332 11.98 27.87 1.62
N ASP A 333 12.18 28.71 0.60
CA ASP A 333 11.66 30.08 0.54
C ASP A 333 10.72 30.32 -0.66
N GLY A 334 10.47 29.29 -1.46
CA GLY A 334 9.60 29.31 -2.63
C GLY A 334 10.32 29.83 -3.88
N ARG A 335 11.61 30.18 -3.80
CA ARG A 335 12.43 30.54 -4.95
C ARG A 335 13.17 29.32 -5.45
N LEU A 336 13.31 29.23 -6.77
CA LEU A 336 13.83 28.01 -7.40
C LEU A 336 15.31 28.15 -7.83
N ASP A 337 15.98 29.21 -7.40
CA ASP A 337 17.31 29.61 -7.87
C ASP A 337 18.43 28.66 -7.41
N ASP A 338 18.22 27.92 -6.32
CA ASP A 338 19.13 26.91 -5.77
C ASP A 338 18.90 25.50 -6.34
N TRP A 339 17.85 25.31 -7.14
CA TRP A 339 17.52 24.06 -7.82
C TRP A 339 18.23 23.92 -9.17
N SER A 340 19.49 23.51 -9.12
CA SER A 340 20.38 23.43 -10.30
C SER A 340 20.20 22.21 -11.23
N GLY A 341 19.15 21.41 -11.04
CA GLY A 341 18.98 20.11 -11.69
C GLY A 341 18.28 20.15 -13.04
N ALA A 342 18.11 18.96 -13.61
CA ALA A 342 17.21 18.78 -14.73
C ALA A 342 15.76 18.83 -14.23
N TRP A 343 14.95 19.66 -14.88
CA TRP A 343 13.52 19.75 -14.61
C TRP A 343 12.76 18.64 -15.33
N TYR A 344 11.91 17.93 -14.61
CA TYR A 344 11.00 16.93 -15.15
C TYR A 344 9.67 17.59 -15.51
N PRO A 345 9.21 17.49 -16.77
CA PRO A 345 7.94 18.10 -17.17
C PRO A 345 6.75 17.37 -16.54
N ILE A 346 5.73 18.14 -16.17
CA ILE A 346 4.39 17.68 -15.83
C ILE A 346 3.50 18.26 -16.94
N SER A 347 3.11 17.44 -17.91
CA SER A 347 2.49 17.97 -19.14
C SER A 347 1.44 17.06 -19.77
N ALA A 348 1.27 15.84 -19.26
CA ALA A 348 0.24 14.96 -19.75
C ALA A 348 -1.10 15.36 -19.12
N VAL A 349 -2.04 15.85 -19.93
CA VAL A 349 -3.42 16.12 -19.47
C VAL A 349 -4.14 14.78 -19.29
N VAL A 350 -4.51 14.46 -18.04
CA VAL A 350 -5.14 13.17 -17.67
C VAL A 350 -6.61 13.33 -17.27
N GLN A 351 -7.06 14.55 -17.02
CA GLN A 351 -8.44 14.93 -16.76
C GLN A 351 -8.69 16.35 -17.28
N GLY A 352 -9.91 16.66 -17.75
CA GLY A 352 -10.28 18.03 -18.15
C GLY A 352 -9.67 18.51 -19.46
N ARG A 353 -9.50 17.62 -20.45
CA ARG A 353 -8.80 17.97 -21.71
C ARG A 353 -9.48 19.11 -22.48
N GLU A 354 -10.79 19.24 -22.34
CA GLU A 354 -11.64 20.26 -22.93
C GLU A 354 -11.53 21.63 -22.24
N GLU A 355 -11.11 21.65 -20.97
CA GLU A 355 -10.87 22.87 -20.20
C GLU A 355 -9.45 23.39 -20.44
N TRP A 356 -8.48 22.48 -20.69
CA TRP A 356 -7.09 22.84 -20.97
C TRP A 356 -6.88 23.50 -22.35
N THR A 357 -6.54 24.79 -22.37
CA THR A 357 -6.35 25.54 -23.62
C THR A 357 -4.90 25.61 -24.11
N GLY A 358 -3.94 25.15 -23.31
CA GLY A 358 -2.53 25.06 -23.71
C GLY A 358 -1.57 25.25 -22.53
N PRO A 359 -0.25 25.24 -22.77
CA PRO A 359 0.73 25.40 -21.69
C PRO A 359 0.71 26.74 -20.95
N SER A 360 0.10 27.77 -21.56
CA SER A 360 -0.11 29.08 -20.94
C SER A 360 -1.29 29.11 -19.96
N ASP A 361 -2.17 28.13 -20.10
CA ASP A 361 -3.32 27.89 -19.23
C ASP A 361 -2.84 27.02 -18.08
N LEU A 362 -2.43 25.77 -18.33
CA LEU A 362 -1.71 24.99 -17.32
C LEU A 362 -0.44 24.29 -17.85
N SER A 363 0.70 24.53 -17.21
CA SER A 363 1.89 23.68 -17.37
C SER A 363 2.76 23.70 -16.13
N ALA A 364 3.49 22.61 -15.88
CA ALA A 364 4.39 22.56 -14.75
C ALA A 364 5.64 21.74 -15.02
N ALA A 365 6.63 21.93 -14.16
CA ALA A 365 7.80 21.06 -14.09
C ALA A 365 8.27 20.97 -12.64
N PHE A 366 8.95 19.87 -12.32
CA PHE A 366 9.49 19.68 -10.98
C PHE A 366 10.95 19.23 -10.96
N GLN A 367 11.60 19.49 -9.84
CA GLN A 367 12.82 18.83 -9.43
C GLN A 367 12.59 18.13 -8.09
N VAL A 368 13.36 17.07 -7.85
CA VAL A 368 13.31 16.30 -6.62
C VAL A 368 14.71 16.07 -6.07
N MET A 369 14.87 16.29 -4.77
CA MET A 369 16.04 15.90 -3.99
C MET A 369 15.63 14.99 -2.85
N TRP A 370 16.60 14.30 -2.26
CA TRP A 370 16.38 13.48 -1.08
C TRP A 370 17.51 13.61 -0.07
N ALA A 371 17.13 13.56 1.20
CA ALA A 371 18.04 13.54 2.34
C ALA A 371 17.43 12.66 3.45
N PRO A 372 18.13 12.35 4.55
CA PRO A 372 17.57 11.55 5.64
C PRO A 372 16.25 12.09 6.22
N GLU A 373 16.00 13.39 6.11
CA GLU A 373 14.79 14.06 6.60
C GLU A 373 13.55 13.85 5.72
N GLY A 374 13.70 13.67 4.41
CA GLY A 374 12.57 13.53 3.50
C GLY A 374 12.90 13.72 2.02
N LEU A 375 11.83 13.80 1.23
CA LEU A 375 11.88 14.25 -0.16
C LEU A 375 11.68 15.76 -0.20
N TYR A 376 12.58 16.43 -0.91
CA TYR A 376 12.40 17.83 -1.26
C TYR A 376 11.84 17.93 -2.68
N LEU A 377 10.80 18.72 -2.85
CA LEU A 377 10.19 19.02 -4.14
C LEU A 377 10.27 20.52 -4.41
N ALA A 378 10.74 20.86 -5.62
CA ALA A 378 10.57 22.17 -6.21
C ALA A 378 9.67 22.03 -7.42
N ILE A 379 8.62 22.83 -7.49
CA ILE A 379 7.62 22.75 -8.55
C ILE A 379 7.40 24.16 -9.08
N ALA A 380 7.60 24.34 -10.38
CA ALA A 380 7.25 25.56 -11.09
C ALA A 380 5.96 25.31 -11.85
N VAL A 381 4.94 26.14 -11.61
CA VAL A 381 3.64 26.05 -12.26
C VAL A 381 3.35 27.35 -12.99
N ASN A 382 2.92 27.23 -14.25
CA ASN A 382 2.28 28.29 -15.01
C ASN A 382 0.78 27.99 -15.03
N ASP A 383 0.01 28.97 -14.58
CA ASP A 383 -1.43 28.88 -14.33
C ASP A 383 -2.01 30.30 -14.48
N ASP A 384 -2.95 30.49 -15.41
CA ASP A 384 -3.50 31.81 -15.69
C ASP A 384 -4.53 32.29 -14.66
N VAL A 385 -5.11 31.40 -13.84
CA VAL A 385 -6.09 31.76 -12.80
C VAL A 385 -5.81 31.03 -11.47
N LEU A 386 -5.05 31.70 -10.60
CA LEU A 386 -4.75 31.16 -9.28
C LEU A 386 -5.96 31.11 -8.33
N ARG A 387 -6.39 29.90 -7.98
CA ARG A 387 -7.47 29.56 -7.06
C ARG A 387 -7.20 28.30 -6.24
N ALA A 388 -6.78 28.50 -5.00
CA ALA A 388 -6.66 27.41 -4.04
C ALA A 388 -8.01 26.73 -3.74
N GLY A 389 -7.97 25.40 -3.60
CA GLY A 389 -9.10 24.62 -3.13
C GLY A 389 -9.40 24.80 -1.62
N PRO A 390 -10.49 24.17 -1.13
CA PRO A 390 -10.83 24.10 0.29
C PRO A 390 -9.69 23.57 1.18
N ASP A 391 -9.88 23.60 2.51
CA ASP A 391 -8.94 23.02 3.45
C ASP A 391 -9.27 21.57 3.81
N GLY A 392 -8.26 20.80 4.20
CA GLY A 392 -8.40 19.39 4.54
C GLY A 392 -8.59 18.48 3.32
N SER A 393 -9.43 17.46 3.45
CA SER A 393 -9.59 16.38 2.46
C SER A 393 -10.07 16.86 1.09
N ASP A 394 -10.72 18.02 1.00
CA ASP A 394 -11.28 18.55 -0.24
C ASP A 394 -10.32 19.50 -0.99
N MET A 395 -9.06 19.63 -0.54
CA MET A 395 -8.10 20.56 -1.15
C MET A 395 -7.78 20.26 -2.62
N TRP A 396 -8.12 19.06 -3.12
CA TRP A 396 -7.99 18.68 -4.52
C TRP A 396 -8.92 19.48 -5.46
N GLN A 397 -9.93 20.18 -4.93
CA GLN A 397 -10.90 20.99 -5.68
C GLN A 397 -10.42 22.41 -6.01
N GLY A 398 -9.14 22.56 -6.31
CA GLY A 398 -8.53 23.80 -6.77
C GLY A 398 -7.07 23.58 -7.10
N ASP A 399 -6.32 24.67 -7.25
CA ASP A 399 -4.93 24.57 -7.66
C ASP A 399 -4.08 23.94 -6.58
N GLY A 400 -3.29 22.97 -6.99
CA GLY A 400 -2.67 22.09 -6.04
C GLY A 400 -1.79 21.04 -6.68
N ILE A 401 -0.96 20.42 -5.87
CA ILE A 401 -0.09 19.32 -6.28
C ILE A 401 -0.59 18.04 -5.64
N GLU A 402 -0.60 16.96 -6.41
CA GLU A 402 -0.76 15.60 -5.90
C GLU A 402 0.53 14.81 -6.11
N VAL A 403 1.07 14.27 -5.03
CA VAL A 403 2.23 13.37 -5.03
C VAL A 403 1.73 11.97 -4.74
N HIS A 404 2.03 11.04 -5.64
CA HIS A 404 1.77 9.62 -5.46
C HIS A 404 3.11 8.92 -5.24
N PHE A 405 3.16 8.01 -4.28
CA PHE A 405 4.36 7.31 -3.88
C PHE A 405 4.01 5.88 -3.51
N ASP A 406 4.61 4.92 -4.20
CA ASP A 406 4.48 3.49 -3.97
C ASP A 406 5.81 3.05 -3.35
N ARG A 407 5.76 2.75 -2.04
CA ARG A 407 6.95 2.45 -1.24
C ARG A 407 7.53 1.08 -1.60
N LEU A 408 6.69 0.11 -1.93
CA LEU A 408 7.06 -1.27 -2.18
C LEU A 408 6.87 -1.65 -3.65
N LEU A 409 7.27 -0.76 -4.56
CA LEU A 409 7.12 -0.88 -6.02
C LEU A 409 7.30 -2.29 -6.60
N ALA A 410 8.33 -3.00 -6.15
CA ALA A 410 8.65 -4.31 -6.69
C ALA A 410 7.76 -5.44 -6.12
N GLU A 411 7.19 -5.25 -4.93
CA GLU A 411 6.39 -6.24 -4.19
C GLU A 411 5.00 -6.41 -4.79
N ASP A 412 4.37 -5.32 -5.22
CA ASP A 412 3.03 -5.30 -5.82
C ASP A 412 3.00 -4.61 -7.19
N PHE A 413 4.11 -4.72 -7.94
CA PHE A 413 4.32 -4.09 -9.24
C PHE A 413 3.17 -4.23 -10.25
N PHE A 414 2.31 -5.24 -10.14
CA PHE A 414 1.18 -5.40 -11.07
C PHE A 414 -0.19 -5.10 -10.45
N ASP A 415 -0.25 -4.69 -9.18
CA ASP A 415 -1.51 -4.35 -8.52
C ASP A 415 -1.95 -2.95 -8.91
N ALA A 416 -3.10 -2.90 -9.59
CA ALA A 416 -3.71 -1.67 -10.03
C ALA A 416 -4.56 -1.00 -8.93
N ARG A 417 -4.60 -1.56 -7.72
CA ARG A 417 -5.34 -1.03 -6.58
C ARG A 417 -4.36 -0.50 -5.55
N ALA A 418 -4.45 0.79 -5.29
CA ALA A 418 -3.70 1.38 -4.18
C ALA A 418 -4.03 0.67 -2.85
N ASN A 419 -3.00 0.30 -2.10
CA ASN A 419 -3.08 -0.40 -0.83
C ASN A 419 -2.34 0.38 0.29
N ASP A 420 -1.89 -0.30 1.34
CA ASP A 420 -1.32 0.30 2.54
C ASP A 420 0.08 0.92 2.35
N ASP A 421 0.83 0.56 1.29
CA ASP A 421 2.13 1.18 1.01
C ASP A 421 2.10 2.21 -0.12
N ASP A 422 0.93 2.38 -0.73
CA ASP A 422 0.60 3.45 -1.66
C ASP A 422 0.14 4.69 -0.94
N THR A 423 0.88 5.77 -1.15
CA THR A 423 0.64 7.06 -0.52
C THR A 423 0.23 8.09 -1.56
N GLN A 424 -0.81 8.85 -1.25
CA GLN A 424 -1.22 10.03 -2.01
C GLN A 424 -1.23 11.23 -1.06
N ILE A 425 -0.46 12.25 -1.41
CA ILE A 425 -0.30 13.49 -0.65
C ILE A 425 -0.68 14.68 -1.51
N GLY A 426 -1.48 15.57 -0.95
CA GLY A 426 -1.80 16.89 -1.48
C GLY A 426 -0.89 17.94 -0.90
N LEU A 427 -0.35 18.82 -1.74
CA LEU A 427 0.33 20.04 -1.35
C LEU A 427 -0.37 21.21 -2.03
N THR A 428 -1.08 22.03 -1.26
CA THR A 428 -1.89 23.13 -1.83
C THR A 428 -1.57 24.45 -1.14
N PRO A 429 -1.44 25.55 -1.90
CA PRO A 429 -1.41 26.88 -1.30
C PRO A 429 -2.72 27.15 -0.54
N ASN A 430 -2.67 28.02 0.46
CA ASN A 430 -3.88 28.57 1.07
C ASN A 430 -4.56 29.58 0.12
N ALA A 431 -5.75 30.07 0.47
CA ALA A 431 -6.53 31.00 -0.36
C ALA A 431 -5.78 32.29 -0.76
N THR A 432 -4.73 32.67 -0.03
CA THR A 432 -3.89 33.85 -0.35
C THR A 432 -2.57 33.49 -1.04
N PHE A 433 -2.31 32.20 -1.29
CA PHE A 433 -1.05 31.69 -1.86
C PHE A 433 0.22 32.09 -1.09
N VAL A 434 0.12 32.14 0.24
CA VAL A 434 1.24 32.50 1.13
C VAL A 434 1.71 31.31 1.97
N TYR A 435 0.82 30.37 2.25
CA TYR A 435 1.10 29.22 3.11
C TYR A 435 0.83 27.91 2.38
N LEU A 436 1.73 26.93 2.56
CA LEU A 436 1.57 25.60 2.00
C LEU A 436 0.86 24.68 3.00
N ARG A 437 -0.15 23.96 2.53
CA ARG A 437 -0.96 23.01 3.32
C ARG A 437 -0.75 21.60 2.80
N GLY A 438 -0.75 20.63 3.70
CA GLY A 438 -0.58 19.22 3.38
C GLY A 438 -1.78 18.36 3.79
N TYR A 439 -2.10 17.36 2.98
CA TYR A 439 -3.05 16.31 3.34
C TYR A 439 -2.60 14.97 2.78
N ARG A 440 -2.61 13.92 3.58
CA ARG A 440 -2.39 12.53 3.14
C ARG A 440 -3.75 11.88 2.98
N TRP A 441 -4.11 11.48 1.76
CA TRP A 441 -5.36 10.77 1.45
C TRP A 441 -5.20 9.27 1.45
N LEU A 442 -4.09 8.77 0.89
CA LEU A 442 -3.78 7.35 0.87
C LEU A 442 -2.56 7.02 1.76
N PRO A 443 -2.55 5.83 2.38
CA PRO A 443 -3.70 4.92 2.49
C PRO A 443 -4.77 5.48 3.44
N PRO A 444 -6.06 5.07 3.32
CA PRO A 444 -7.13 5.60 4.16
C PRO A 444 -6.89 5.41 5.67
N ALA A 445 -6.17 4.36 6.06
CA ALA A 445 -5.82 4.10 7.45
C ALA A 445 -4.87 5.15 8.05
N ALA A 446 -4.15 5.90 7.20
CA ALA A 446 -3.21 6.94 7.57
C ALA A 446 -3.68 8.34 7.11
N GLU A 447 -4.96 8.48 6.75
CA GLU A 447 -5.53 9.73 6.28
C GLU A 447 -5.40 10.83 7.35
N ALA A 448 -4.71 11.93 7.00
CA ALA A 448 -4.42 12.98 7.96
C ALA A 448 -4.04 14.30 7.28
N ARG A 449 -4.41 15.41 7.92
CA ARG A 449 -3.86 16.73 7.61
C ARG A 449 -2.45 16.88 8.19
N PHE A 450 -1.59 17.64 7.52
CA PHE A 450 -0.30 18.03 8.06
C PHE A 450 0.18 19.37 7.50
N ASP A 451 1.15 19.97 8.19
CA ASP A 451 1.77 21.24 7.83
C ASP A 451 3.18 20.97 7.28
N PRO A 452 3.37 20.89 5.95
CA PRO A 452 4.67 20.62 5.37
C PRO A 452 5.62 21.81 5.61
N PRO A 453 6.88 21.57 6.00
CA PRO A 453 7.91 22.60 5.86
C PRO A 453 8.03 22.96 4.38
N GLY A 454 7.74 24.20 4.04
CA GLY A 454 7.71 24.64 2.65
C GLY A 454 7.26 26.08 2.50
N ALA A 455 7.33 26.56 1.27
CA ALA A 455 6.98 27.92 0.91
C ALA A 455 6.35 27.98 -0.48
N VAL A 456 5.50 28.99 -0.67
CA VAL A 456 4.86 29.31 -1.94
C VAL A 456 5.29 30.71 -2.35
N THR A 457 5.66 30.89 -3.61
CA THR A 457 5.88 32.21 -4.22
C THR A 457 5.02 32.34 -5.45
N THR A 458 4.36 33.48 -5.61
CA THR A 458 3.51 33.78 -6.78
C THR A 458 4.16 34.83 -7.68
N GLY A 459 3.96 34.68 -8.98
CA GLY A 459 4.22 35.69 -10.01
C GLY A 459 3.00 35.86 -10.92
N PRO A 460 3.06 36.78 -11.90
CA PRO A 460 1.99 36.90 -12.89
C PRO A 460 1.81 35.59 -13.67
N GLY A 461 0.64 34.94 -13.51
CA GLY A 461 0.30 33.69 -14.19
C GLY A 461 1.14 32.48 -13.75
N GLN A 462 1.77 32.53 -12.58
CA GLN A 462 2.72 31.52 -12.12
C GLN A 462 2.70 31.39 -10.59
N TYR A 463 2.96 30.19 -10.11
CA TYR A 463 3.37 29.98 -8.73
C TYR A 463 4.45 28.90 -8.64
N SER A 464 5.26 28.98 -7.60
CA SER A 464 6.27 28.00 -7.27
C SER A 464 6.07 27.47 -5.86
N ILE A 465 6.30 26.18 -5.70
CA ILE A 465 6.27 25.50 -4.40
C ILE A 465 7.64 24.89 -4.16
N GLU A 466 8.18 25.15 -2.98
CA GLU A 466 9.22 24.32 -2.38
C GLU A 466 8.67 23.62 -1.15
N ALA A 467 8.86 22.30 -1.05
CA ALA A 467 8.34 21.54 0.07
C ALA A 467 9.30 20.42 0.48
N LEU A 468 9.40 20.19 1.78
CA LEU A 468 9.92 18.95 2.35
C LEU A 468 8.72 18.07 2.73
N ILE A 469 8.68 16.86 2.18
CA ILE A 469 7.80 15.80 2.64
C ILE A 469 8.64 14.81 3.45
N PRO A 470 8.49 14.79 4.79
CA PRO A 470 9.20 13.83 5.63
C PRO A 470 8.93 12.38 5.25
N TRP A 471 9.95 11.51 5.34
CA TRP A 471 9.83 10.07 5.03
C TRP A 471 8.77 9.33 5.84
N LEU A 472 8.45 9.86 7.03
CA LEU A 472 7.33 9.39 7.86
C LEU A 472 6.01 9.33 7.09
N TYR A 473 5.74 10.29 6.20
CA TYR A 473 4.48 10.30 5.44
C TYR A 473 4.43 9.26 4.33
N PHE A 474 5.57 8.64 4.01
CA PHE A 474 5.67 7.48 3.15
C PHE A 474 5.89 6.19 3.94
N ASP A 475 5.82 6.23 5.28
CA ASP A 475 6.10 5.10 6.18
C ASP A 475 7.51 4.49 5.97
N ILE A 476 8.50 5.33 5.66
CA ILE A 476 9.91 4.95 5.52
C ILE A 476 10.72 5.48 6.70
N SER A 477 11.58 4.62 7.28
CA SER A 477 12.58 5.07 8.25
C SER A 477 13.81 5.66 7.55
N PRO A 478 14.37 6.78 8.03
CA PRO A 478 15.62 7.35 7.49
C PRO A 478 16.80 6.38 7.42
N THR A 479 16.81 5.35 8.27
CA THR A 479 17.87 4.34 8.33
C THR A 479 17.79 3.30 7.21
N GLU A 480 16.65 3.21 6.52
CA GLU A 480 16.40 2.26 5.44
C GLU A 480 16.85 2.81 4.08
N LEU A 481 17.09 4.12 4.00
CA LEU A 481 17.35 4.82 2.75
C LEU A 481 18.80 4.63 2.29
N LEU A 482 18.93 4.09 1.08
CA LEU A 482 20.20 3.93 0.39
C LEU A 482 20.13 4.54 -1.02
N PRO A 483 21.23 5.11 -1.53
CA PRO A 483 21.33 5.44 -2.94
C PRO A 483 21.02 4.22 -3.83
N GLY A 484 20.29 4.45 -4.91
CA GLY A 484 19.85 3.44 -5.86
C GLY A 484 18.48 2.83 -5.57
N MET A 485 17.88 3.08 -4.40
CA MET A 485 16.51 2.64 -4.11
C MET A 485 15.51 3.20 -5.11
N ARG A 486 14.45 2.42 -5.38
CA ARG A 486 13.43 2.72 -6.37
C ARG A 486 12.05 2.64 -5.75
N PHE A 487 11.20 3.59 -6.11
CA PHE A 487 9.83 3.71 -5.62
C PHE A 487 8.91 4.02 -6.80
N GLY A 488 7.65 3.60 -6.74
CA GLY A 488 6.67 4.13 -7.68
C GLY A 488 6.41 5.59 -7.33
N PHE A 489 6.31 6.46 -8.33
CA PHE A 489 6.24 7.90 -8.07
C PHE A 489 5.56 8.65 -9.20
N ASN A 490 4.71 9.60 -8.83
CA ASN A 490 4.10 10.51 -9.78
C ASN A 490 3.81 11.86 -9.13
N VAL A 491 3.97 12.94 -9.88
CA VAL A 491 3.52 14.28 -9.51
C VAL A 491 2.46 14.74 -10.49
N SER A 492 1.35 15.26 -9.98
CA SER A 492 0.28 15.87 -10.76
C SER A 492 -0.03 17.27 -10.25
N VAL A 493 -0.56 18.11 -11.13
CA VAL A 493 -1.06 19.46 -10.80
C VAL A 493 -2.54 19.51 -11.14
N ASN A 494 -3.33 19.91 -10.14
CA ASN A 494 -4.75 20.21 -10.24
C ASN A 494 -4.93 21.69 -10.56
N ASP A 495 -6.02 22.00 -11.24
CA ASP A 495 -6.31 23.33 -11.76
C ASP A 495 -7.82 23.63 -11.68
N ASN A 496 -8.14 24.89 -11.38
CA ASN A 496 -9.49 25.41 -11.30
C ASN A 496 -9.60 26.93 -11.53
N ASP A 497 -9.83 27.33 -12.76
CA ASP A 497 -10.24 28.69 -13.15
C ASP A 497 -11.60 29.12 -12.57
N GLY A 498 -12.49 28.16 -12.36
CA GLY A 498 -13.91 28.35 -12.01
C GLY A 498 -14.14 28.95 -10.63
N ASP A 499 -15.23 29.70 -10.44
CA ASP A 499 -15.52 30.37 -9.16
C ASP A 499 -16.01 29.45 -8.03
N VAL A 500 -16.15 28.15 -8.31
CA VAL A 500 -16.57 27.11 -7.38
C VAL A 500 -15.49 26.05 -7.23
N PRO A 501 -15.35 25.40 -6.05
CA PRO A 501 -14.42 24.28 -5.88
C PRO A 501 -14.69 23.15 -6.88
N ALA A 502 -13.69 22.83 -7.69
CA ALA A 502 -13.70 21.76 -8.67
C ALA A 502 -12.25 21.36 -9.02
N GLN A 503 -12.07 20.17 -9.57
CA GLN A 503 -10.82 19.77 -10.22
C GLN A 503 -11.07 19.76 -11.73
N GLN A 504 -10.92 20.93 -12.36
CA GLN A 504 -11.29 21.13 -13.76
C GLN A 504 -10.31 20.36 -14.65
N THR A 505 -9.01 20.65 -14.50
CA THR A 505 -7.94 19.98 -15.24
C THR A 505 -6.98 19.28 -14.28
N VAL A 506 -6.39 18.17 -14.74
CA VAL A 506 -5.23 17.58 -14.09
C VAL A 506 -4.14 17.29 -15.13
N ILE A 507 -2.94 17.81 -14.89
CA ILE A 507 -1.74 17.42 -15.62
C ILE A 507 -0.87 16.49 -14.76
N SER A 508 -0.16 15.56 -15.38
CA SER A 508 0.61 14.52 -14.70
C SER A 508 2.00 14.35 -15.32
N SER A 509 2.96 13.97 -14.49
CA SER A 509 4.31 13.59 -14.91
C SER A 509 4.34 12.24 -15.61
N SER A 510 3.47 11.31 -15.20
CA SER A 510 3.21 10.07 -15.92
C SER A 510 2.05 10.26 -16.90
N PRO A 511 2.26 10.07 -18.21
CA PRO A 511 1.19 10.07 -19.20
C PRO A 511 0.30 8.82 -19.16
N ALA A 512 0.67 7.81 -18.38
CA ALA A 512 -0.13 6.60 -18.23
C ALA A 512 -1.23 6.73 -17.17
N ARG A 513 -1.18 7.78 -16.33
CA ARG A 513 -2.16 7.99 -15.25
C ARG A 513 -3.55 8.24 -15.82
N THR A 514 -4.50 7.42 -15.42
CA THR A 514 -5.93 7.52 -15.73
C THR A 514 -6.77 7.75 -14.47
N THR A 515 -6.26 7.37 -13.31
CA THR A 515 -6.90 7.56 -12.00
C THR A 515 -5.87 7.91 -10.93
N TYR A 516 -6.35 8.39 -9.77
CA TYR A 516 -5.49 8.73 -8.64
C TYR A 516 -4.99 7.51 -7.86
N ASN A 517 -5.65 6.36 -7.95
CA ASN A 517 -5.41 5.21 -7.08
C ASN A 517 -4.95 3.94 -7.81
N ASN A 518 -4.28 4.09 -8.96
CA ASN A 518 -3.68 2.98 -9.71
C ASN A 518 -2.14 3.11 -9.75
N PRO A 519 -1.42 2.42 -8.85
CA PRO A 519 0.04 2.48 -8.77
C PRO A 519 0.76 2.03 -10.04
N THR A 520 0.15 1.12 -10.82
CA THR A 520 0.74 0.61 -12.06
C THR A 520 0.94 1.67 -13.14
N GLU A 521 0.22 2.79 -13.02
CA GLU A 521 0.28 3.91 -13.97
C GLU A 521 1.28 4.99 -13.57
N TRP A 522 1.91 4.87 -12.40
CA TRP A 522 2.91 5.84 -11.94
C TRP A 522 4.28 5.56 -12.57
N GLY A 523 5.19 6.53 -12.46
CA GLY A 523 6.57 6.40 -12.90
C GLY A 523 7.46 5.80 -11.80
N THR A 524 8.78 5.92 -11.95
CA THR A 524 9.74 5.43 -10.97
C THR A 524 10.61 6.57 -10.45
N LEU A 525 10.65 6.75 -9.13
CA LEU A 525 11.66 7.55 -8.47
C LEU A 525 12.89 6.70 -8.17
N VAL A 526 14.08 7.24 -8.39
CA VAL A 526 15.37 6.62 -8.08
C VAL A 526 16.12 7.54 -7.14
N LEU A 527 16.57 7.04 -5.98
CA LEU A 527 17.43 7.80 -5.10
C LEU A 527 18.84 7.88 -5.70
N GLY A 528 19.29 9.08 -6.04
CA GLY A 528 20.64 9.35 -6.54
C GLY A 528 21.72 9.24 -5.46
N ASN A 529 22.97 9.19 -5.88
CA ASN A 529 24.15 9.11 -5.00
C ASN A 529 24.44 10.39 -4.21
#